data_AF-A0A2N6FJ44-F1
#
_entry.id   AF-A0A2N6FJ44-F1
#
_cell.length_a   1.000
_cell.length_b   1.000
_cell.length_c   1.000
_cell.angle_alpha   90.00
_cell.angle_beta   90.00
_cell.angle_gamma   90.00
#
_symmetry.space_group_name_H-M   'P 1'
#
loop_
_entity.id
_entity.type
_entity.pdbx_description
1 polymer ?
#
loop_
_entity_poly.entity_id
_entity_poly.type
_entity_poly.pdbx_seq_one_letter_code
_entity_poly.pdbx_strand_id
1 'polypeptide(L)'
;MPDNKENIIINKLLPLLGDLARTDTLYHDIYRERAAHYLEQELPRGRYQSLKERRTRLASLPNQIRNAIMHNDWSQVHDLSARFSNDQELLKENSELMEYARKIYDSSEIPIDPFSPGMNRMAGYTAKQLDTLRKKTCDRLTQLTQIDAEKQAFYRQRHDSFANLAISATETDSGTRSVPKNVLAEEAEEALESGNMALVESLAQRIIQLGEGREKTTTPSELYTDRHRLPTDLNVEFADNVLNQADQYGLHHYQVSSQADEYAPFNRFTWHPTYSDGHNDHPSVIQVPDIPFPQDFPEALKGRIQLFAMHPFINSAGIRYLPTMLAEDVLVEDFPDPESESEIPRSKLLEALGLVRRTCLSRAQIEEALALKGNRVLSETLGLDPHVFKLVCIPPDLHLRIGQKLGWGQQKIWTHFDGYMIMADSSRRALAGGDVRYGGIYDLLGLSTNYDSERIITRFAVVQRRRLTSWN
;
A
#
# COMPACT_ATOMS: atom_id res chain seq x y z
N MET A 1 11.84 39.16 7.91
CA MET A 1 10.84 38.30 7.23
C MET A 1 11.13 36.77 7.34
N PRO A 2 11.42 36.20 8.53
CA PRO A 2 11.35 34.73 8.73
C PRO A 2 9.91 34.23 8.97
N ASP A 3 9.11 34.97 9.75
CA ASP A 3 7.77 34.57 10.20
C ASP A 3 6.77 34.22 9.09
N ASN A 4 6.95 34.77 7.88
CA ASN A 4 6.04 34.47 6.76
C ASN A 4 6.36 33.09 6.13
N LYS A 5 7.61 32.62 6.17
CA LYS A 5 8.00 31.34 5.58
C LYS A 5 7.63 30.17 6.49
N GLU A 6 7.95 30.25 7.77
CA GLU A 6 7.61 29.24 8.78
C GLU A 6 6.08 29.03 8.84
N ASN A 7 5.32 30.13 8.79
CA ASN A 7 3.86 30.09 8.76
C ASN A 7 3.31 29.43 7.47
N ILE A 8 3.95 29.62 6.31
CA ILE A 8 3.54 28.92 5.07
C ILE A 8 3.87 27.42 5.15
N ILE A 9 5.02 27.04 5.70
CA ILE A 9 5.43 25.62 5.78
C ILE A 9 4.48 24.85 6.68
N ILE A 10 4.29 25.33 7.92
CA ILE A 10 3.52 24.62 8.95
C ILE A 10 2.02 24.67 8.63
N ASN A 11 1.48 25.84 8.27
CA ASN A 11 0.02 26.00 8.15
C ASN A 11 -0.54 25.69 6.76
N LYS A 12 0.32 25.54 5.73
CA LYS A 12 -0.14 25.20 4.37
C LYS A 12 0.55 23.97 3.83
N LEU A 13 1.88 23.99 3.75
CA LEU A 13 2.61 22.99 2.98
C LEU A 13 2.54 21.59 3.60
N LEU A 14 2.88 21.45 4.89
CA LEU A 14 2.81 20.16 5.60
C LEU A 14 1.39 19.55 5.61
N PRO A 15 0.31 20.29 5.91
CA PRO A 15 -1.04 19.74 5.81
C PRO A 15 -1.41 19.31 4.38
N LEU A 16 -1.08 20.09 3.36
CA LEU A 16 -1.38 19.73 1.96
C LEU A 16 -0.65 18.45 1.54
N LEU A 17 0.65 18.32 1.85
CA LEU A 17 1.42 17.11 1.56
C LEU A 17 0.93 15.90 2.35
N GLY A 18 0.60 16.09 3.64
CA GLY A 18 0.08 15.02 4.48
C GLY A 18 -1.28 14.49 4.00
N ASP A 19 -2.15 15.37 3.53
CA ASP A 19 -3.44 14.99 2.95
C ASP A 19 -3.25 14.26 1.62
N LEU A 20 -2.39 14.76 0.72
CA LEU A 20 -2.11 14.10 -0.56
C LEU A 20 -1.42 12.76 -0.39
N ALA A 21 -0.53 12.62 0.60
CA ALA A 21 0.09 11.35 0.93
C ALA A 21 -0.94 10.27 1.29
N ARG A 22 -2.17 10.64 1.69
CA ARG A 22 -3.26 9.69 2.00
C ARG A 22 -4.23 9.46 0.85
N THR A 23 -4.33 10.39 -0.10
CA THR A 23 -5.30 10.30 -1.22
C THR A 23 -4.65 9.91 -2.55
N ASP A 24 -3.40 10.29 -2.78
CA ASP A 24 -2.56 9.90 -3.92
C ASP A 24 -1.49 8.91 -3.44
N THR A 25 -1.98 7.74 -3.03
CA THR A 25 -1.20 6.69 -2.35
C THR A 25 -0.06 6.15 -3.24
N LEU A 26 -0.23 6.18 -4.56
CA LEU A 26 0.80 5.84 -5.55
C LEU A 26 2.12 6.60 -5.32
N TYR A 27 2.01 7.85 -4.88
CA TYR A 27 3.12 8.77 -4.63
C TYR A 27 3.25 9.15 -3.15
N HIS A 28 2.66 8.36 -2.25
CA HIS A 28 2.71 8.55 -0.80
C HIS A 28 4.12 8.87 -0.30
N ASP A 29 5.09 8.06 -0.70
CA ASP A 29 6.48 8.18 -0.29
C ASP A 29 7.14 9.48 -0.81
N ILE A 30 6.78 9.94 -2.01
CA ILE A 30 7.29 11.21 -2.57
C ILE A 30 6.73 12.42 -1.81
N TYR A 31 5.42 12.43 -1.52
CA TYR A 31 4.82 13.51 -0.72
C TYR A 31 5.39 13.53 0.69
N ARG A 32 5.57 12.35 1.30
CA ARG A 32 6.13 12.21 2.64
C ARG A 32 7.60 12.61 2.69
N GLU A 33 8.42 12.25 1.71
CA GLU A 33 9.81 12.68 1.60
C GLU A 33 9.89 14.21 1.45
N ARG A 34 9.03 14.79 0.62
CA ARG A 34 8.93 16.25 0.50
C ARG A 34 8.50 16.90 1.81
N ALA A 35 7.56 16.32 2.55
CA ALA A 35 7.12 16.82 3.85
C ALA A 35 8.23 16.72 4.89
N ALA A 36 8.98 15.62 4.90
CA ALA A 36 10.14 15.42 5.76
C ALA A 36 11.24 16.44 5.47
N HIS A 37 11.48 16.79 4.20
CA HIS A 37 12.45 17.81 3.82
C HIS A 37 12.15 19.18 4.44
N TYR A 38 10.88 19.60 4.44
CA TYR A 38 10.49 20.86 5.08
C TYR A 38 10.44 20.75 6.60
N LEU A 39 9.92 19.66 7.13
CA LEU A 39 9.85 19.45 8.57
C LEU A 39 11.25 19.40 9.21
N GLU A 40 12.26 18.85 8.53
CA GLU A 40 13.63 18.80 9.05
C GLU A 40 14.22 20.19 9.30
N GLN A 41 13.74 21.22 8.60
CA GLN A 41 14.19 22.61 8.77
C GLN A 41 13.62 23.23 10.06
N GLU A 42 12.41 22.82 10.46
CA GLU A 42 11.69 23.36 11.62
C GLU A 42 11.88 22.49 12.89
N LEU A 43 11.81 21.17 12.72
CA LEU A 43 11.94 20.18 13.78
C LEU A 43 12.79 18.99 13.32
N PRO A 44 14.14 19.12 13.39
CA PRO A 44 15.04 18.02 13.05
C PRO A 44 14.76 16.74 13.84
N ARG A 45 15.04 15.57 13.25
CA ARG A 45 14.77 14.26 13.89
C ARG A 45 15.36 14.13 15.29
N GLY A 46 16.58 14.63 15.52
CA GLY A 46 17.22 14.59 16.84
C GLY A 46 16.48 15.42 17.89
N ARG A 47 15.95 16.59 17.51
CA ARG A 47 15.12 17.44 18.38
C ARG A 47 13.77 16.78 18.64
N TYR A 48 13.16 16.17 17.63
CA TYR A 48 11.92 15.40 17.79
C TYR A 48 12.08 14.26 18.81
N GLN A 49 13.14 13.46 18.71
CA GLN A 49 13.41 12.39 19.68
C GLN A 49 13.61 12.94 21.09
N SER A 50 14.36 14.04 21.23
CA SER A 50 14.55 14.72 22.52
C SER A 50 13.22 15.20 23.15
N LEU A 51 12.29 15.71 22.33
CA LEU A 51 10.95 16.11 22.79
C LEU A 51 10.09 14.90 23.16
N LYS A 52 10.19 13.79 22.42
CA LYS A 52 9.49 12.53 22.73
C LYS A 52 9.97 11.96 24.07
N GLU A 53 11.27 11.94 24.33
CA GLU A 53 11.84 11.56 25.62
C GLU A 53 11.36 12.47 26.76
N ARG A 54 11.35 13.79 26.55
CA ARG A 54 10.80 14.76 27.52
C ARG A 54 9.33 14.48 27.81
N ARG A 55 8.50 14.20 26.81
CA ARG A 55 7.08 13.85 27.00
C ARG A 55 6.91 12.61 27.87
N THR A 56 7.73 11.58 27.64
CA THR A 56 7.74 10.37 28.47
C THR A 56 8.18 10.69 29.91
N ARG A 57 9.21 11.51 30.09
CA ARG A 57 9.66 11.96 31.42
C ARG A 57 8.59 12.78 32.15
N LEU A 58 7.95 13.73 31.46
CA LEU A 58 6.88 14.56 32.01
C LEU A 58 5.75 13.73 32.61
N ALA A 59 5.38 12.61 31.95
CA ALA A 59 4.37 11.68 32.48
C ALA A 59 4.77 11.02 33.82
N SER A 60 6.08 10.88 34.08
CA SER A 60 6.60 10.29 35.32
C SER A 60 6.84 11.29 36.45
N LEU A 61 6.98 12.58 36.14
CA LEU A 61 7.31 13.64 37.12
C LEU A 61 6.29 13.78 38.26
N PRO A 62 4.96 13.69 38.05
CA PRO A 62 4.00 13.78 39.16
C PRO A 62 4.21 12.74 40.27
N ASN A 63 4.62 11.52 39.90
CA ASN A 63 4.93 10.48 40.89
C ASN A 63 6.23 10.78 41.63
N GLN A 64 7.24 11.31 40.94
CA GLN A 64 8.51 11.72 41.58
C GLN A 64 8.29 12.88 42.57
N ILE A 65 7.46 13.86 42.20
CA ILE A 65 7.07 14.97 43.08
C ILE A 65 6.36 14.43 44.32
N ARG A 66 5.39 13.51 44.15
CA ARG A 66 4.68 12.89 45.28
C ARG A 66 5.64 12.16 46.24
N ASN A 67 6.61 11.42 45.69
CA ASN A 67 7.62 10.74 46.50
C ASN A 67 8.50 11.73 47.27
N ALA A 68 8.93 12.83 46.65
CA ALA A 68 9.71 13.86 47.33
C ALA A 68 8.92 14.54 48.47
N ILE A 69 7.61 14.79 48.27
CA ILE A 69 6.71 15.29 49.32
C ILE A 69 6.65 14.30 50.51
N MET A 70 6.50 13.00 50.24
CA MET A 70 6.45 11.97 51.29
C MET A 70 7.74 11.91 52.13
N HIS A 71 8.89 12.24 51.54
CA HIS A 71 10.19 12.27 52.23
C HIS A 71 10.54 13.64 52.81
N ASN A 72 9.65 14.64 52.70
CA ASN A 72 9.88 16.03 53.11
C ASN A 72 11.10 16.69 52.42
N ASP A 73 11.49 16.25 51.22
CA ASP A 73 12.56 16.87 50.43
C ASP A 73 12.01 18.02 49.58
N TRP A 74 11.80 19.17 50.22
CA TRP A 74 11.20 20.35 49.58
C TRP A 74 12.07 20.98 48.50
N SER A 75 13.40 20.80 48.55
CA SER A 75 14.30 21.25 47.49
C SER A 75 14.04 20.44 46.21
N GLN A 76 13.93 19.12 46.34
CA GLN A 76 13.61 18.26 45.21
C GLN A 76 12.21 18.51 44.65
N VAL A 77 11.22 18.81 45.52
CA VAL A 77 9.87 19.19 45.08
C VAL A 77 9.90 20.46 44.22
N HIS A 78 10.64 21.49 44.63
CA HIS A 78 10.78 22.74 43.87
C HIS A 78 11.39 22.48 42.49
N ASP A 79 12.51 21.75 42.43
CA ASP A 79 13.22 21.48 41.19
C ASP A 79 12.40 20.64 40.22
N LEU A 80 11.72 19.60 40.71
CA LEU A 80 10.87 18.74 39.87
C LEU A 80 9.62 19.50 39.37
N SER A 81 9.05 20.39 40.18
CA SER A 81 7.90 21.21 39.78
C SER A 81 8.28 22.25 38.73
N ALA A 82 9.42 22.93 38.89
CA ALA A 82 9.93 23.85 37.88
C ALA A 82 10.22 23.15 36.55
N ARG A 83 10.81 21.95 36.60
CA ARG A 83 11.02 21.11 35.41
C ARG A 83 9.70 20.70 34.76
N PHE A 84 8.71 20.32 35.56
CA PHE A 84 7.38 19.96 35.05
C PHE A 84 6.76 21.12 34.27
N SER A 85 6.75 22.34 34.82
CA SER A 85 6.23 23.52 34.15
C SER A 85 6.98 23.84 32.86
N ASN A 86 8.32 23.82 32.89
CA ASN A 86 9.15 24.11 31.71
C ASN A 86 8.93 23.08 30.58
N ASP A 87 8.94 21.78 30.91
CA ASP A 87 8.70 20.73 29.90
C ASP A 87 7.25 20.79 29.37
N GLN A 88 6.28 21.16 30.20
CA GLN A 88 4.89 21.35 29.78
C GLN A 88 4.72 22.52 28.80
N GLU A 89 5.34 23.67 29.08
CA GLU A 89 5.30 24.84 28.21
C GLU A 89 5.99 24.55 26.87
N LEU A 90 7.19 23.97 26.89
CA LEU A 90 7.92 23.60 25.68
C LEU A 90 7.15 22.59 24.80
N LEU A 91 6.54 21.56 25.41
CA LEU A 91 5.73 20.59 24.66
C LEU A 91 4.44 21.21 24.10
N LYS A 92 3.86 22.19 24.79
CA LYS A 92 2.70 22.94 24.30
C LYS A 92 3.07 23.78 23.09
N GLU A 93 4.18 24.52 23.15
CA GLU A 93 4.71 25.34 22.05
C GLU A 93 5.01 24.49 20.80
N ASN A 94 5.51 23.27 20.98
CA ASN A 94 5.92 22.39 19.87
C ASN A 94 4.83 21.35 19.50
N SER A 95 3.62 21.48 20.02
CA SER A 95 2.58 20.44 19.92
C SER A 95 2.19 20.12 18.47
N GLU A 96 1.90 21.12 17.65
CA GLU A 96 1.54 20.95 16.24
C GLU A 96 2.69 20.33 15.42
N LEU A 97 3.90 20.84 15.57
CA LEU A 97 5.09 20.28 14.91
C LEU A 97 5.36 18.84 15.34
N MET A 98 5.15 18.51 16.62
CA MET A 98 5.26 17.14 17.10
C MET A 98 4.20 16.21 16.49
N GLU A 99 3.00 16.70 16.18
CA GLU A 99 1.99 15.90 15.49
C GLU A 99 2.38 15.62 14.04
N TYR A 100 2.91 16.62 13.32
CA TYR A 100 3.46 16.42 11.97
C TYR A 100 4.65 15.46 12.00
N ALA A 101 5.58 15.65 12.94
CA ALA A 101 6.74 14.77 13.11
C ALA A 101 6.35 13.34 13.41
N ARG A 102 5.33 13.10 14.26
CA ARG A 102 4.79 11.76 14.47
C ARG A 102 4.25 11.15 13.17
N LYS A 103 3.50 11.90 12.37
CA LYS A 103 2.94 11.41 11.10
C LYS A 103 4.01 11.19 10.02
N ILE A 104 5.09 11.96 10.02
CA ILE A 104 6.11 11.95 8.96
C ILE A 104 7.31 11.07 9.33
N TYR A 105 7.81 11.14 10.55
CA TYR A 105 9.00 10.40 10.99
C TYR A 105 8.67 9.01 11.54
N ASP A 106 7.58 8.85 12.29
CA ASP A 106 7.26 7.58 12.97
C ASP A 106 6.31 6.67 12.15
N SER A 107 5.58 7.19 11.16
CA SER A 107 4.59 6.39 10.41
C SER A 107 5.26 5.49 9.39
N SER A 108 5.21 4.17 9.57
CA SER A 108 5.55 3.19 8.51
C SER A 108 4.30 2.57 7.87
N GLU A 109 3.11 3.00 8.27
CA GLU A 109 1.86 2.48 7.74
C GLU A 109 1.57 3.02 6.34
N ILE A 110 1.32 2.09 5.41
CA ILE A 110 0.94 2.40 4.03
C ILE A 110 -0.55 2.75 3.97
N PRO A 111 -0.99 3.92 3.50
CA PRO A 111 -2.42 4.24 3.40
C PRO A 111 -3.13 3.33 2.39
N ILE A 112 -4.41 3.01 2.60
CA ILE A 112 -5.22 2.31 1.59
C ILE A 112 -5.73 3.34 0.59
N ASP A 113 -5.58 3.05 -0.70
CA ASP A 113 -6.04 3.91 -1.77
C ASP A 113 -7.58 3.96 -1.84
N PRO A 114 -8.20 5.13 -1.63
CA PRO A 114 -9.66 5.24 -1.61
C PRO A 114 -10.29 5.13 -3.00
N PHE A 115 -9.51 5.36 -4.06
CA PHE A 115 -9.96 5.27 -5.45
C PHE A 115 -9.77 3.88 -6.05
N SER A 116 -9.12 3.00 -5.30
CA SER A 116 -8.96 1.62 -5.72
C SER A 116 -10.31 0.90 -5.69
N PRO A 117 -10.57 0.03 -6.69
CA PRO A 117 -11.83 -0.70 -6.80
C PRO A 117 -12.11 -1.53 -5.55
N GLY A 118 -13.28 -1.35 -4.95
CA GLY A 118 -13.71 -2.06 -3.74
C GLY A 118 -12.94 -1.71 -2.46
N MET A 119 -12.09 -0.67 -2.47
CA MET A 119 -11.23 -0.31 -1.33
C MET A 119 -11.69 0.96 -0.60
N ASN A 120 -12.64 1.72 -1.17
CA ASN A 120 -13.11 3.00 -0.63
C ASN A 120 -13.57 2.91 0.83
N ARG A 121 -14.40 1.91 1.18
CA ARG A 121 -14.87 1.72 2.57
C ARG A 121 -13.72 1.39 3.52
N MET A 122 -12.76 0.57 3.08
CA MET A 122 -11.56 0.22 3.87
C MET A 122 -10.65 1.43 4.08
N ALA A 123 -10.64 2.36 3.13
CA ALA A 123 -9.96 3.64 3.26
C ALA A 123 -10.75 4.67 4.11
N GLY A 124 -11.96 4.32 4.58
CA GLY A 124 -12.81 5.16 5.42
C GLY A 124 -13.73 6.12 4.64
N TYR A 125 -14.04 5.81 3.38
CA TYR A 125 -14.87 6.64 2.50
C TYR A 125 -16.05 5.87 1.92
N THR A 126 -17.19 6.56 1.76
CA THR A 126 -18.32 6.04 0.97
C THR A 126 -18.15 6.37 -0.51
N ALA A 127 -18.81 5.62 -1.40
CA ALA A 127 -18.75 5.88 -2.84
C ALA A 127 -19.16 7.33 -3.20
N LYS A 128 -20.17 7.87 -2.50
CA LYS A 128 -20.66 9.25 -2.66
C LYS A 128 -19.62 10.31 -2.29
N GLN A 129 -18.68 9.98 -1.40
CA GLN A 129 -17.62 10.90 -0.97
C GLN A 129 -16.45 10.97 -1.94
N LEU A 130 -16.30 10.02 -2.86
CA LEU A 130 -15.14 9.93 -3.76
C LEU A 130 -15.04 11.13 -4.70
N ASP A 131 -16.15 11.63 -5.25
CA ASP A 131 -16.09 12.82 -6.14
C ASP A 131 -15.67 14.08 -5.38
N THR A 132 -16.17 14.23 -4.15
CA THR A 132 -15.75 15.32 -3.27
C THR A 132 -14.27 15.17 -2.89
N LEU A 133 -13.80 13.95 -2.62
CA LEU A 133 -12.40 13.68 -2.30
C LEU A 133 -11.47 13.98 -3.49
N ARG A 134 -11.88 13.59 -4.70
CA ARG A 134 -11.16 13.89 -5.96
C ARG A 134 -11.05 15.40 -6.18
N LYS A 135 -12.16 16.15 -6.06
CA LYS A 135 -12.16 17.61 -6.17
C LYS A 135 -11.20 18.26 -5.17
N LYS A 136 -11.29 17.87 -3.89
CA LYS A 136 -10.36 18.35 -2.85
C LYS A 136 -8.91 18.01 -3.17
N THR A 137 -8.65 16.84 -3.75
CA THR A 137 -7.30 16.43 -4.18
C THR A 137 -6.78 17.34 -5.29
N CYS A 138 -7.58 17.63 -6.32
CA CYS A 138 -7.24 18.60 -7.36
C CYS A 138 -6.99 20.01 -6.81
N ASP A 139 -7.83 20.48 -5.89
CA ASP A 139 -7.67 21.80 -5.27
C ASP A 139 -6.36 21.90 -4.48
N ARG A 140 -6.00 20.84 -3.75
CA ARG A 140 -4.74 20.77 -3.00
C ARG A 140 -3.52 20.75 -3.92
N LEU A 141 -3.56 20.00 -5.02
CA LEU A 141 -2.50 19.96 -6.03
C LEU A 141 -2.32 21.33 -6.71
N THR A 142 -3.43 22.03 -6.97
CA THR A 142 -3.41 23.40 -7.48
C THR A 142 -2.75 24.36 -6.49
N GLN A 143 -3.06 24.24 -5.19
CA GLN A 143 -2.41 25.05 -4.16
C GLN A 143 -0.91 24.77 -4.07
N LEU A 144 -0.49 23.49 -4.08
CA LEU A 144 0.94 23.13 -4.05
C LEU A 144 1.70 23.64 -5.27
N THR A 145 1.06 23.65 -6.44
CA THR A 145 1.63 24.23 -7.68
C THR A 145 2.00 25.71 -7.50
N GLN A 146 1.31 26.44 -6.61
CA GLN A 146 1.58 27.85 -6.33
C GLN A 146 2.65 28.08 -5.25
N ILE A 147 2.73 27.21 -4.25
CA ILE A 147 3.57 27.43 -3.06
C ILE A 147 4.87 26.61 -3.04
N ASP A 148 4.96 25.52 -3.80
CA ASP A 148 6.16 24.68 -3.91
C ASP A 148 6.63 24.62 -5.37
N ALA A 149 7.48 25.59 -5.72
CA ALA A 149 7.94 25.81 -7.09
C ALA A 149 8.82 24.67 -7.64
N GLU A 150 9.61 24.01 -6.81
CA GLU A 150 10.55 22.96 -7.25
C GLU A 150 9.81 21.71 -7.75
N LYS A 151 8.61 21.45 -7.22
CA LYS A 151 7.78 20.29 -7.57
C LYS A 151 6.54 20.66 -8.39
N GLN A 152 6.50 21.88 -8.92
CA GLN A 152 5.35 22.41 -9.67
C GLN A 152 4.91 21.50 -10.83
N ALA A 153 5.86 21.03 -11.65
CA ALA A 153 5.56 20.16 -12.79
C ALA A 153 4.93 18.83 -12.36
N PHE A 154 5.45 18.25 -11.29
CA PHE A 154 4.92 17.02 -10.70
C PHE A 154 3.47 17.22 -10.21
N TYR A 155 3.19 18.28 -9.47
CA TYR A 155 1.83 18.54 -8.97
C TYR A 155 0.82 18.78 -10.10
N ARG A 156 1.22 19.47 -11.18
CA ARG A 156 0.37 19.64 -12.38
C ARG A 156 0.06 18.31 -13.05
N GLN A 157 1.08 17.48 -13.27
CA GLN A 157 0.88 16.15 -13.85
C GLN A 157 -0.09 15.31 -13.00
N ARG A 158 0.07 15.32 -11.67
CA ARG A 158 -0.84 14.59 -10.77
C ARG A 158 -2.24 15.19 -10.78
N HIS A 159 -2.38 16.50 -10.84
CA HIS A 159 -3.67 17.17 -10.97
C HIS A 159 -4.40 16.65 -12.21
N ASP A 160 -3.72 16.58 -13.35
CA ASP A 160 -4.31 16.10 -14.60
C ASP A 160 -4.71 14.63 -14.53
N SER A 161 -3.93 13.79 -13.83
CA SER A 161 -4.33 12.40 -13.56
C SER A 161 -5.61 12.33 -12.72
N PHE A 162 -5.72 13.11 -11.65
CA PHE A 162 -6.95 13.12 -10.82
C PHE A 162 -8.14 13.75 -11.52
N ALA A 163 -7.95 14.76 -12.36
CA ALA A 163 -9.02 15.37 -13.14
C ALA A 163 -9.63 14.37 -14.13
N ASN A 164 -8.80 13.51 -14.72
CA ASN A 164 -9.21 12.47 -15.66
C ASN A 164 -9.60 11.14 -15.00
N LEU A 165 -9.40 11.01 -13.68
CA LEU A 165 -9.74 9.81 -12.94
C LEU A 165 -11.24 9.52 -13.05
N ALA A 166 -11.56 8.42 -13.72
CA ALA A 166 -12.89 7.86 -13.73
C ALA A 166 -13.17 7.28 -12.35
N ILE A 167 -13.99 8.00 -11.57
CA ILE A 167 -14.58 7.41 -10.38
C ILE A 167 -15.64 6.46 -10.93
N SER A 168 -15.38 5.16 -10.82
CA SER A 168 -16.45 4.17 -10.88
C SER A 168 -17.35 4.40 -9.67
N ALA A 169 -18.12 5.49 -9.70
CA ALA A 169 -19.47 5.40 -9.20
C ALA A 169 -20.06 4.21 -9.96
N THR A 170 -20.82 3.40 -9.26
CA THR A 170 -21.83 2.54 -9.84
C THR A 170 -22.73 3.38 -10.76
N GLU A 171 -22.22 3.76 -11.93
CA GLU A 171 -23.01 4.14 -13.08
C GLU A 171 -23.61 2.82 -13.52
N THR A 172 -24.74 2.50 -12.89
CA THR A 172 -25.85 1.87 -13.58
C THR A 172 -26.07 2.65 -14.87
N ASP A 173 -25.35 2.24 -15.91
CA ASP A 173 -25.70 2.59 -17.27
C ASP A 173 -27.12 2.05 -17.43
N SER A 174 -28.06 2.99 -17.50
CA SER A 174 -29.47 2.74 -17.76
C SER A 174 -29.58 2.20 -19.18
N GLY A 175 -29.27 0.91 -19.35
CA GLY A 175 -29.05 0.33 -20.66
C GLY A 175 -28.64 -1.14 -20.59
N THR A 176 -29.58 -2.00 -20.21
CA THR A 176 -29.58 -3.41 -20.70
C THR A 176 -28.42 -4.32 -20.28
N ARG A 177 -27.80 -4.13 -19.11
CA ARG A 177 -26.94 -5.16 -18.49
C ARG A 177 -27.46 -5.57 -17.12
N SER A 178 -27.57 -6.89 -16.94
CA SER A 178 -28.02 -7.53 -15.71
C SER A 178 -27.08 -7.16 -14.57
N VAL A 179 -27.53 -6.33 -13.63
CA VAL A 179 -26.77 -5.97 -12.43
C VAL A 179 -26.68 -7.21 -11.53
N PRO A 180 -25.47 -7.66 -11.14
CA PRO A 180 -25.29 -8.78 -10.22
C PRO A 180 -26.01 -8.55 -8.88
N LYS A 181 -26.61 -9.61 -8.30
CA LYS A 181 -27.40 -9.53 -7.06
C LYS A 181 -26.60 -9.00 -5.86
N ASN A 182 -25.30 -9.26 -5.78
CA ASN A 182 -24.42 -8.77 -4.72
C ASN A 182 -24.27 -7.24 -4.73
N VAL A 183 -24.22 -6.62 -5.91
CA VAL A 183 -24.15 -5.15 -6.04
C VAL A 183 -25.46 -4.50 -5.59
N LEU A 184 -26.60 -5.09 -5.94
CA LEU A 184 -27.91 -4.63 -5.48
C LEU A 184 -28.10 -4.82 -3.96
N ALA A 185 -27.53 -5.88 -3.39
CA ALA A 185 -27.55 -6.13 -1.95
C ALA A 185 -26.69 -5.13 -1.18
N GLU A 186 -25.50 -4.80 -1.70
CA GLU A 186 -24.61 -3.79 -1.13
C GLU A 186 -25.24 -2.39 -1.19
N GLU A 187 -25.92 -2.04 -2.29
CA GLU A 187 -26.66 -0.79 -2.43
C GLU A 187 -27.88 -0.72 -1.47
N ALA A 188 -28.52 -1.86 -1.20
CA ALA A 188 -29.63 -1.96 -0.25
C ALA A 188 -29.14 -1.77 1.20
N GLU A 189 -27.95 -2.28 1.53
CA GLU A 189 -27.32 -2.06 2.83
C GLU A 189 -26.99 -0.57 3.05
N GLU A 190 -26.45 0.13 2.04
CA GLU A 190 -26.23 1.58 2.11
C GLU A 190 -27.54 2.38 2.23
N ALA A 191 -28.59 1.94 1.53
CA ALA A 191 -29.91 2.55 1.63
C ALA A 191 -30.50 2.37 3.04
N LEU A 192 -30.22 1.24 3.69
CA LEU A 192 -30.61 0.97 5.06
C LEU A 192 -29.83 1.83 6.07
N GLU A 193 -28.51 1.90 5.95
CA GLU A 193 -27.65 2.74 6.80
C GLU A 193 -27.97 4.23 6.69
N SER A 194 -28.40 4.69 5.52
CA SER A 194 -28.83 6.07 5.27
C SER A 194 -30.30 6.35 5.60
N GLY A 195 -31.05 5.36 6.12
CA GLY A 195 -32.46 5.47 6.48
C GLY A 195 -33.42 5.63 5.29
N ASN A 196 -32.98 5.34 4.07
CA ASN A 196 -33.76 5.45 2.85
C ASN A 196 -34.52 4.14 2.55
N MET A 197 -35.57 3.89 3.34
CA MET A 197 -36.37 2.65 3.26
C MET A 197 -37.06 2.43 1.90
N ALA A 198 -37.38 3.50 1.17
CA ALA A 198 -37.97 3.40 -0.16
C ALA A 198 -36.99 2.83 -1.20
N LEU A 199 -35.71 3.18 -1.08
CA LEU A 199 -34.66 2.64 -1.95
C LEU A 199 -34.37 1.17 -1.60
N VAL A 200 -34.33 0.82 -0.30
CA VAL A 200 -34.20 -0.57 0.18
C VAL A 200 -35.29 -1.47 -0.41
N GLU A 201 -36.56 -1.04 -0.35
CA GLU A 201 -37.69 -1.79 -0.90
C GLU A 201 -37.58 -1.99 -2.42
N SER A 202 -37.15 -0.95 -3.15
CA SER A 202 -36.98 -1.01 -4.61
C SER A 202 -35.86 -1.96 -5.04
N LEU A 203 -34.76 -2.00 -4.27
CA LEU A 203 -33.62 -2.87 -4.52
C LEU A 203 -33.93 -4.33 -4.15
N ALA A 204 -34.64 -4.56 -3.05
CA ALA A 204 -35.12 -5.89 -2.67
C ALA A 204 -36.03 -6.49 -3.78
N GLN A 205 -36.94 -5.70 -4.36
CA GLN A 205 -37.78 -6.15 -5.47
C GLN A 205 -36.97 -6.51 -6.72
N ARG A 206 -35.93 -5.73 -7.07
CA ARG A 206 -35.03 -6.06 -8.20
C ARG A 206 -34.26 -7.35 -7.97
N ILE A 207 -33.79 -7.61 -6.74
CA ILE A 207 -33.08 -8.84 -6.38
C ILE A 207 -34.00 -10.07 -6.52
N ILE A 208 -35.27 -9.95 -6.10
CA ILE A 208 -36.28 -11.00 -6.24
C ILE A 208 -36.54 -11.31 -7.72
N GLN A 209 -36.77 -10.28 -8.56
CA GLN A 209 -37.04 -10.44 -9.99
C GLN A 209 -35.88 -11.10 -10.76
N LEU A 210 -34.64 -10.83 -10.34
CA LEU A 210 -33.45 -11.48 -10.90
C LEU A 210 -33.32 -12.97 -10.52
N GLY A 211 -34.08 -13.46 -9.53
CA GLY A 211 -34.11 -14.89 -9.15
C GLY A 211 -35.02 -15.77 -10.01
N GLU A 212 -35.93 -15.19 -10.79
CA GLU A 212 -36.95 -15.94 -11.54
C GLU A 212 -36.58 -16.18 -13.02
N GLY A 213 -35.49 -15.59 -13.52
CA GLY A 213 -35.01 -15.77 -14.89
C GLY A 213 -33.96 -16.89 -15.02
N ARG A 214 -34.17 -17.82 -15.97
CA ARG A 214 -33.13 -18.78 -16.39
C ARG A 214 -31.84 -18.03 -16.73
N GLU A 215 -30.75 -18.34 -16.04
CA GLU A 215 -29.41 -17.83 -16.33
C GLU A 215 -29.06 -18.11 -17.80
N LYS A 216 -29.07 -17.08 -18.64
CA LYS A 216 -28.37 -17.12 -19.92
C LYS A 216 -26.88 -17.18 -19.59
N THR A 217 -26.28 -18.34 -19.81
CA THR A 217 -24.83 -18.53 -19.75
C THR A 217 -24.21 -17.54 -20.75
N THR A 218 -23.71 -16.43 -20.22
CA THR A 218 -23.04 -15.40 -21.02
C THR A 218 -21.72 -16.01 -21.50
N THR A 219 -21.45 -15.97 -22.79
CA THR A 219 -20.16 -16.49 -23.29
C THR A 219 -19.02 -15.61 -22.78
N PRO A 220 -17.84 -16.18 -22.45
CA PRO A 220 -16.71 -15.42 -21.91
C PRO A 220 -16.42 -14.16 -22.74
N SER A 221 -16.40 -14.28 -24.07
CA SER A 221 -16.15 -13.19 -25.03
C SER A 221 -17.08 -11.97 -24.92
N GLU A 222 -18.31 -12.12 -24.42
CA GLU A 222 -19.29 -11.02 -24.33
C GLU A 222 -19.20 -10.25 -23.01
N LEU A 223 -18.52 -10.80 -21.99
CA LEU A 223 -18.27 -10.14 -20.70
C LEU A 223 -17.02 -9.25 -20.72
N TYR A 224 -16.16 -9.36 -21.73
CA TYR A 224 -14.91 -8.59 -21.85
C TYR A 224 -15.08 -7.22 -22.53
N THR A 225 -16.27 -6.88 -23.04
CA THR A 225 -16.42 -5.67 -23.88
C THR A 225 -16.46 -4.36 -23.11
N ASP A 226 -16.89 -4.35 -21.84
CA ASP A 226 -16.89 -3.10 -21.06
C ASP A 226 -15.70 -3.00 -20.11
N ARG A 227 -14.73 -2.24 -20.62
CA ARG A 227 -13.98 -1.21 -19.88
C ARG A 227 -13.18 -1.69 -18.67
N HIS A 228 -12.02 -2.28 -18.92
CA HIS A 228 -10.75 -1.85 -18.28
C HIS A 228 -9.62 -2.19 -19.26
N ARG A 229 -9.22 -1.24 -20.10
CA ARG A 229 -8.00 -1.40 -20.91
C ARG A 229 -6.83 -1.44 -19.94
N LEU A 230 -6.30 -2.64 -19.68
CA LEU A 230 -4.99 -2.79 -19.05
C LEU A 230 -3.99 -1.94 -19.86
N PRO A 231 -3.04 -1.27 -19.20
CA PRO A 231 -2.05 -0.43 -19.86
C PRO A 231 -1.38 -1.13 -21.05
N THR A 232 -0.87 -0.33 -22.00
CA THR A 232 0.19 -0.75 -22.91
C THR A 232 1.32 -1.41 -22.11
N ASP A 233 2.02 -2.36 -22.72
CA ASP A 233 3.18 -3.03 -22.12
C ASP A 233 4.10 -2.04 -21.39
N LEU A 234 4.62 -2.48 -20.25
CA LEU A 234 5.46 -1.70 -19.36
C LEU A 234 6.94 -1.89 -19.73
N ASN A 235 7.23 -1.82 -21.02
CA ASN A 235 8.58 -1.97 -21.53
C ASN A 235 9.38 -0.68 -21.31
N VAL A 236 10.65 -0.84 -20.96
CA VAL A 236 11.59 0.24 -20.68
C VAL A 236 12.94 -0.12 -21.26
N GLU A 237 13.51 0.81 -22.01
CA GLU A 237 14.91 0.75 -22.39
C GLU A 237 15.76 1.40 -21.28
N PHE A 238 16.36 0.57 -20.43
CA PHE A 238 17.31 1.04 -19.43
C PHE A 238 18.62 1.47 -20.09
N ALA A 239 19.12 2.64 -19.73
CA ALA A 239 20.43 3.07 -20.19
C ALA A 239 21.54 2.16 -19.63
N ASP A 240 22.61 1.93 -20.40
CA ASP A 240 23.70 1.02 -20.02
C ASP A 240 24.33 1.38 -18.67
N ASN A 241 24.42 2.66 -18.33
CA ASN A 241 24.93 3.09 -17.04
C ASN A 241 24.03 2.64 -15.88
N VAL A 242 22.71 2.65 -16.06
CA VAL A 242 21.74 2.14 -15.07
C VAL A 242 21.92 0.64 -14.89
N LEU A 243 22.04 -0.11 -15.99
CA LEU A 243 22.24 -1.57 -15.94
C LEU A 243 23.55 -1.94 -15.23
N ASN A 244 24.65 -1.28 -15.59
CA ASN A 244 25.95 -1.50 -14.94
C ASN A 244 25.94 -1.16 -13.45
N GLN A 245 25.17 -0.15 -13.03
CA GLN A 245 25.00 0.16 -11.61
C GLN A 245 24.08 -0.86 -10.93
N ALA A 246 22.96 -1.23 -11.55
CA ALA A 246 22.04 -2.23 -11.03
C ALA A 246 22.75 -3.56 -10.72
N ASP A 247 23.58 -4.06 -11.64
CA ASP A 247 24.36 -5.28 -11.47
C ASP A 247 25.30 -5.20 -10.25
N GLN A 248 25.97 -4.07 -10.03
CA GLN A 248 26.82 -3.87 -8.84
C GLN A 248 26.05 -3.93 -7.52
N TYR A 249 24.76 -3.64 -7.56
CA TYR A 249 23.84 -3.71 -6.42
C TYR A 249 23.07 -5.03 -6.37
N GLY A 250 23.36 -5.97 -7.27
CA GLY A 250 22.74 -7.30 -7.33
C GLY A 250 21.36 -7.30 -7.96
N LEU A 251 21.02 -6.28 -8.76
CA LEU A 251 19.76 -6.15 -9.48
C LEU A 251 20.01 -6.41 -10.98
N HIS A 252 19.43 -7.46 -11.53
CA HIS A 252 19.59 -7.83 -12.94
C HIS A 252 18.34 -7.48 -13.75
N HIS A 253 18.54 -7.12 -15.01
CA HIS A 253 17.44 -6.79 -15.93
C HIS A 253 16.71 -8.03 -16.44
N TYR A 254 15.39 -8.00 -16.35
CA TYR A 254 14.51 -9.00 -16.94
C TYR A 254 13.46 -8.32 -17.82
N GLN A 255 13.33 -8.86 -19.03
CA GLN A 255 12.17 -8.65 -19.87
C GLN A 255 11.19 -9.80 -19.63
N VAL A 256 10.06 -9.51 -18.99
CA VAL A 256 9.03 -10.49 -18.67
C VAL A 256 7.96 -10.46 -19.76
N SER A 257 7.61 -11.61 -20.32
CA SER A 257 6.57 -11.72 -21.35
C SER A 257 5.17 -11.55 -20.75
N SER A 258 4.25 -11.00 -21.55
CA SER A 258 2.85 -10.88 -21.17
C SER A 258 2.20 -12.27 -21.03
N GLN A 259 1.44 -12.43 -19.96
CA GLN A 259 0.48 -13.50 -19.71
C GLN A 259 -0.92 -12.91 -19.45
N ALA A 260 -1.16 -11.64 -19.83
CA ALA A 260 -2.38 -10.93 -19.53
C ALA A 260 -3.64 -11.64 -20.07
N ASP A 261 -3.58 -12.20 -21.28
CA ASP A 261 -4.71 -12.91 -21.89
C ASP A 261 -5.07 -14.20 -21.14
N GLU A 262 -4.07 -14.90 -20.61
CA GLU A 262 -4.27 -16.12 -19.80
C GLU A 262 -4.95 -15.79 -18.46
N TYR A 263 -4.60 -14.64 -17.87
CA TYR A 263 -5.12 -14.22 -16.56
C TYR A 263 -6.37 -13.33 -16.62
N ALA A 264 -6.68 -12.73 -17.78
CA ALA A 264 -7.84 -11.87 -17.99
C ALA A 264 -9.18 -12.49 -17.53
N PRO A 265 -9.47 -13.79 -17.75
CA PRO A 265 -10.70 -14.42 -17.27
C PRO A 265 -10.84 -14.41 -15.74
N PHE A 266 -9.73 -14.38 -15.01
CA PHE A 266 -9.72 -14.42 -13.55
C PHE A 266 -9.77 -13.04 -12.91
N ASN A 267 -9.39 -11.99 -13.65
CA ASN A 267 -9.37 -10.62 -13.14
C ASN A 267 -10.75 -10.22 -12.57
N ARG A 268 -11.88 -10.60 -13.20
CA ARG A 268 -13.23 -10.26 -12.72
C ARG A 268 -13.50 -10.57 -11.24
N PHE A 269 -12.90 -11.64 -10.73
CA PHE A 269 -13.08 -12.07 -9.33
C PHE A 269 -12.25 -11.22 -8.37
N THR A 270 -11.11 -10.71 -8.84
CA THR A 270 -10.19 -9.91 -8.04
C THR A 270 -10.65 -8.45 -7.83
N TRP A 271 -11.65 -7.98 -8.60
CA TRP A 271 -12.23 -6.63 -8.51
C TRP A 271 -13.29 -6.47 -7.42
N HIS A 272 -13.92 -7.55 -6.96
CA HIS A 272 -15.01 -7.52 -5.96
C HIS A 272 -14.69 -8.50 -4.82
N PRO A 273 -13.70 -8.20 -3.96
CA PRO A 273 -13.38 -9.06 -2.83
C PRO A 273 -14.60 -9.20 -1.90
N THR A 274 -15.01 -10.43 -1.59
CA THR A 274 -16.06 -10.67 -0.60
C THR A 274 -15.42 -10.97 0.75
N TYR A 275 -15.53 -10.04 1.70
CA TYR A 275 -15.17 -10.31 3.09
C TYR A 275 -16.06 -11.42 3.64
N SER A 276 -15.48 -12.59 3.84
CA SER A 276 -16.21 -13.75 4.34
C SER A 276 -16.26 -13.83 5.87
N ASP A 277 -16.54 -12.72 6.54
CA ASP A 277 -16.72 -12.70 8.00
C ASP A 277 -18.15 -12.24 8.42
N GLY A 278 -19.05 -11.99 7.46
CA GLY A 278 -20.44 -11.59 7.72
C GLY A 278 -21.43 -12.75 7.72
N HIS A 279 -21.85 -13.19 8.92
CA HIS A 279 -23.03 -14.01 9.25
C HIS A 279 -23.62 -14.94 8.18
N ASN A 280 -23.22 -16.21 8.20
CA ASN A 280 -24.01 -17.31 7.66
C ASN A 280 -24.76 -18.03 8.80
N ASP A 281 -26.01 -18.44 8.54
CA ASP A 281 -26.76 -19.44 9.33
C ASP A 281 -26.04 -20.81 9.42
N HIS A 282 -24.94 -20.98 8.68
CA HIS A 282 -23.90 -21.98 8.94
C HIS A 282 -22.49 -21.37 8.80
N PRO A 283 -21.71 -21.26 9.89
CA PRO A 283 -20.48 -20.44 9.98
C PRO A 283 -19.24 -21.02 9.27
N SER A 284 -19.37 -21.88 8.25
CA SER A 284 -18.23 -22.65 7.73
C SER A 284 -18.13 -22.84 6.22
N VAL A 285 -19.04 -22.27 5.42
CA VAL A 285 -18.96 -22.40 3.95
C VAL A 285 -19.08 -21.05 3.27
N ILE A 286 -17.97 -20.67 2.64
CA ILE A 286 -17.88 -19.53 1.74
C ILE A 286 -18.10 -20.06 0.33
N GLN A 287 -19.16 -19.62 -0.36
CA GLN A 287 -19.32 -19.93 -1.77
C GLN A 287 -18.40 -19.02 -2.58
N VAL A 288 -17.16 -19.46 -2.80
CA VAL A 288 -16.38 -18.98 -3.94
C VAL A 288 -17.17 -19.41 -5.18
N PRO A 289 -17.38 -18.55 -6.20
CA PRO A 289 -17.91 -19.03 -7.46
C PRO A 289 -17.00 -20.17 -7.93
N ASP A 290 -17.55 -21.31 -8.38
CA ASP A 290 -16.74 -22.32 -9.05
C ASP A 290 -16.07 -21.64 -10.25
N ILE A 291 -14.79 -21.31 -10.08
CA ILE A 291 -14.01 -20.67 -11.14
C ILE A 291 -13.68 -21.79 -12.13
N PRO A 292 -14.22 -21.76 -13.35
CA PRO A 292 -13.88 -22.78 -14.33
C PRO A 292 -12.41 -22.59 -14.73
N PHE A 293 -11.56 -23.49 -14.25
CA PHE A 293 -10.17 -23.57 -14.68
C PHE A 293 -10.04 -24.57 -15.83
N PRO A 294 -9.15 -24.32 -16.81
CA PRO A 294 -8.74 -25.34 -17.79
C PRO A 294 -8.29 -26.64 -17.10
N GLN A 295 -8.49 -27.79 -17.75
CA GLN A 295 -8.13 -29.10 -17.17
C GLN A 295 -6.63 -29.19 -16.82
N ASP A 296 -5.77 -28.52 -17.59
CA ASP A 296 -4.31 -28.51 -17.39
C ASP A 296 -3.82 -27.36 -16.49
N PHE A 297 -4.73 -26.62 -15.84
CA PHE A 297 -4.35 -25.47 -15.02
C PHE A 297 -3.67 -25.93 -13.72
N PRO A 298 -2.49 -25.40 -13.36
CA PRO A 298 -1.76 -25.84 -12.17
C PRO A 298 -2.61 -25.71 -10.90
N GLU A 299 -2.81 -26.81 -10.19
CA GLU A 299 -3.65 -26.85 -8.98
C GLU A 299 -3.16 -25.84 -7.93
N ALA A 300 -1.85 -25.71 -7.77
CA ALA A 300 -1.24 -24.78 -6.82
C ALA A 300 -1.51 -23.29 -7.17
N LEU A 301 -1.75 -22.97 -8.45
CA LEU A 301 -2.10 -21.63 -8.89
C LEU A 301 -3.60 -21.31 -8.66
N LYS A 302 -4.46 -22.33 -8.63
CA LYS A 302 -5.90 -22.16 -8.32
C LYS A 302 -6.09 -21.55 -6.95
N GLY A 303 -5.37 -22.06 -5.93
CA GLY A 303 -5.42 -21.54 -4.57
C GLY A 303 -5.04 -20.05 -4.50
N ARG A 304 -4.01 -19.64 -5.24
CA ARG A 304 -3.59 -18.24 -5.31
C ARG A 304 -4.61 -17.33 -5.98
N ILE A 305 -5.26 -17.78 -7.06
CA ILE A 305 -6.36 -17.03 -7.71
C ILE A 305 -7.57 -16.93 -6.78
N GLN A 306 -7.92 -18.01 -6.10
CA GLN A 306 -8.99 -18.01 -5.10
C GLN A 306 -8.69 -17.03 -3.97
N LEU A 307 -7.44 -16.96 -3.48
CA LEU A 307 -7.04 -15.96 -2.49
C LEU A 307 -7.29 -14.55 -3.01
N PHE A 308 -6.80 -14.19 -4.21
CA PHE A 308 -7.03 -12.86 -4.80
C PHE A 308 -8.50 -12.52 -5.05
N ALA A 309 -9.34 -13.53 -5.29
CA ALA A 309 -10.79 -13.37 -5.42
C ALA A 309 -11.46 -13.10 -4.06
N MET A 310 -11.01 -13.78 -3.01
CA MET A 310 -11.65 -13.73 -1.70
C MET A 310 -11.21 -12.54 -0.87
N HIS A 311 -9.92 -12.22 -0.86
CA HIS A 311 -9.38 -11.24 0.05
C HIS A 311 -9.01 -9.94 -0.65
N PRO A 312 -9.06 -8.81 0.09
CA PRO A 312 -8.48 -7.59 -0.39
C PRO A 312 -6.97 -7.56 -0.27
N PHE A 313 -6.29 -7.35 -1.39
CA PHE A 313 -4.84 -7.18 -1.42
C PHE A 313 -4.49 -5.76 -1.82
N ILE A 314 -3.50 -5.18 -1.15
CA ILE A 314 -2.87 -3.93 -1.54
C ILE A 314 -1.38 -4.18 -1.82
N ASN A 315 -0.78 -3.40 -2.72
CA ASN A 315 0.67 -3.35 -2.88
C ASN A 315 1.32 -2.42 -1.84
N SER A 316 2.64 -2.27 -1.85
CA SER A 316 3.35 -1.33 -0.94
C SER A 316 3.03 0.16 -1.21
N ALA A 317 2.35 0.48 -2.31
CA ALA A 317 1.82 1.82 -2.53
C ALA A 317 0.38 1.98 -2.00
N GLY A 318 -0.21 0.95 -1.40
CA GLY A 318 -1.55 1.04 -0.81
C GLY A 318 -2.70 0.83 -1.78
N ILE A 319 -2.39 0.61 -3.04
CA ILE A 319 -3.34 0.45 -4.13
C ILE A 319 -3.73 -1.02 -4.23
N ARG A 320 -4.98 -1.28 -4.63
CA ARG A 320 -5.45 -2.63 -4.92
C ARG A 320 -4.45 -3.38 -5.79
N TYR A 321 -3.93 -4.48 -5.28
CA TYR A 321 -3.07 -5.35 -6.05
C TYR A 321 -3.92 -6.27 -6.93
N LEU A 322 -3.78 -6.10 -8.24
CA LEU A 322 -4.36 -6.96 -9.27
C LEU A 322 -3.20 -7.45 -10.15
N PRO A 323 -3.01 -8.78 -10.34
CA PRO A 323 -1.93 -9.28 -11.18
C PRO A 323 -2.23 -8.96 -12.65
N THR A 324 -1.68 -7.86 -13.15
CA THR A 324 -1.91 -7.41 -14.54
C THR A 324 -1.27 -8.32 -15.58
N MET A 325 -0.20 -9.04 -15.19
CA MET A 325 0.53 -10.00 -16.02
C MET A 325 0.98 -9.43 -17.38
N LEU A 326 1.15 -8.12 -17.49
CA LEU A 326 1.61 -7.46 -18.72
C LEU A 326 3.08 -7.80 -19.02
N ALA A 327 3.49 -7.56 -20.27
CA ALA A 327 4.91 -7.53 -20.56
C ALA A 327 5.53 -6.32 -19.87
N GLU A 328 6.70 -6.52 -19.24
CA GLU A 328 7.37 -5.46 -18.51
C GLU A 328 8.88 -5.67 -18.42
N ASP A 329 9.61 -4.55 -18.41
CA ASP A 329 11.05 -4.51 -18.10
C ASP A 329 11.25 -4.11 -16.63
N VAL A 330 12.00 -4.93 -15.89
CA VAL A 330 12.23 -4.75 -14.45
C VAL A 330 13.66 -5.08 -14.08
N LEU A 331 14.12 -4.54 -12.94
CA LEU A 331 15.37 -4.93 -12.32
C LEU A 331 15.06 -5.74 -11.06
N VAL A 332 15.62 -6.95 -10.92
CA VAL A 332 15.25 -7.89 -9.84
C VAL A 332 16.50 -8.51 -9.25
N GLU A 333 16.51 -8.67 -7.93
CA GLU A 333 17.54 -9.48 -7.28
C GLU A 333 17.30 -10.96 -7.59
N ASP A 334 18.25 -11.61 -8.26
CA ASP A 334 18.03 -12.93 -8.86
C ASP A 334 18.74 -14.11 -8.16
N PHE A 335 19.39 -13.84 -7.03
CA PHE A 335 20.12 -14.84 -6.25
C PHE A 335 19.25 -16.09 -5.98
N PRO A 336 19.83 -17.31 -5.98
CA PRO A 336 19.08 -18.54 -5.76
C PRO A 336 18.49 -18.59 -4.35
N ASP A 337 17.40 -19.34 -4.17
CA ASP A 337 16.86 -19.58 -2.84
C ASP A 337 17.92 -20.34 -2.01
N PRO A 338 18.28 -19.85 -0.81
CA PRO A 338 19.35 -20.46 -0.03
C PRO A 338 18.90 -21.83 0.50
N GLU A 339 19.80 -22.79 0.39
CA GLU A 339 19.64 -24.10 1.02
C GLU A 339 19.75 -23.97 2.55
N SER A 340 19.25 -24.97 3.28
CA SER A 340 19.40 -24.99 4.75
C SER A 340 20.90 -24.96 5.11
N GLU A 341 21.29 -24.04 6.01
CA GLU A 341 22.68 -23.85 6.46
C GLU A 341 23.64 -23.19 5.45
N SER A 342 23.16 -22.81 4.26
CA SER A 342 23.97 -22.04 3.29
C SER A 342 24.11 -20.56 3.70
N GLU A 343 25.18 -19.91 3.22
CA GLU A 343 25.36 -18.48 3.43
C GLU A 343 24.31 -17.69 2.66
N ILE A 344 23.56 -16.83 3.36
CA ILE A 344 22.53 -15.99 2.76
C ILE A 344 23.21 -14.92 1.89
N PRO A 345 22.81 -14.76 0.62
CA PRO A 345 23.43 -13.81 -0.29
C PRO A 345 23.41 -12.38 0.26
N ARG A 346 24.54 -11.69 0.20
CA ARG A 346 24.65 -10.26 0.50
C ARG A 346 24.61 -9.45 -0.79
N SER A 347 24.08 -8.24 -0.74
CA SER A 347 24.13 -7.29 -1.86
C SER A 347 24.43 -5.88 -1.33
N LYS A 348 25.08 -5.05 -2.16
CA LYS A 348 25.25 -3.62 -1.84
C LYS A 348 23.90 -2.91 -1.68
N LEU A 349 22.83 -3.45 -2.27
CA LEU A 349 21.47 -2.93 -2.09
C LEU A 349 21.02 -3.00 -0.62
N LEU A 350 21.30 -4.11 0.08
CA LEU A 350 20.98 -4.21 1.51
C LEU A 350 21.70 -3.15 2.32
N GLU A 351 23.00 -2.96 2.06
CA GLU A 351 23.81 -1.93 2.73
C GLU A 351 23.27 -0.53 2.45
N ALA A 352 22.92 -0.24 1.19
CA ALA A 352 22.32 1.03 0.80
C ALA A 352 20.96 1.28 1.49
N LEU A 353 20.15 0.24 1.68
CA LEU A 353 18.92 0.28 2.47
C LEU A 353 19.18 0.32 3.99
N GLY A 354 20.41 0.07 4.45
CA GLY A 354 20.76 -0.05 5.87
C GLY A 354 20.23 -1.32 6.53
N LEU A 355 19.97 -2.35 5.73
CA LEU A 355 19.59 -3.67 6.20
C LEU A 355 20.85 -4.53 6.35
N VAL A 356 21.02 -5.16 7.50
CA VAL A 356 22.24 -5.93 7.82
C VAL A 356 22.24 -7.31 7.13
N ARG A 357 21.06 -7.89 6.93
CA ARG A 357 20.84 -9.25 6.42
C ARG A 357 19.47 -9.33 5.74
N ARG A 358 19.24 -10.38 4.94
CA ARG A 358 17.96 -10.63 4.26
C ARG A 358 16.92 -11.36 5.11
N THR A 359 17.38 -12.09 6.11
CA THR A 359 16.53 -12.83 7.06
C THR A 359 16.38 -12.07 8.37
N CYS A 360 15.46 -12.53 9.23
CA CYS A 360 15.15 -11.84 10.48
C CYS A 360 14.76 -10.38 10.27
N LEU A 361 14.10 -10.09 9.15
CA LEU A 361 13.51 -8.81 8.86
C LEU A 361 12.00 -8.99 8.92
N SER A 362 11.35 -8.19 9.76
CA SER A 362 9.92 -8.05 9.70
C SER A 362 9.50 -7.20 8.50
N ARG A 363 8.26 -7.36 8.04
CA ARG A 363 7.73 -6.50 6.99
C ARG A 363 7.74 -5.02 7.39
N ALA A 364 7.50 -4.71 8.66
CA ALA A 364 7.57 -3.35 9.18
C ALA A 364 8.98 -2.73 9.02
N GLN A 365 10.04 -3.48 9.32
CA GLN A 365 11.42 -3.03 9.15
C GLN A 365 11.77 -2.81 7.67
N ILE A 366 11.28 -3.69 6.78
CA ILE A 366 11.51 -3.55 5.34
C ILE A 366 10.83 -2.29 4.81
N GLU A 367 9.57 -2.02 5.16
CA GLU A 367 8.88 -0.80 4.75
C GLU A 367 9.55 0.46 5.28
N GLU A 368 10.02 0.45 6.53
CA GLU A 368 10.75 1.58 7.09
C GLU A 368 12.03 1.86 6.29
N ALA A 369 12.80 0.84 5.93
CA ALA A 369 14.00 0.99 5.12
C ALA A 369 13.69 1.51 3.70
N LEU A 370 12.65 0.97 3.04
CA LEU A 370 12.21 1.42 1.72
C LEU A 370 11.69 2.86 1.76
N ALA A 371 10.90 3.23 2.77
CA ALA A 371 10.38 4.59 2.92
C ALA A 371 11.48 5.61 3.20
N LEU A 372 12.53 5.24 3.95
CA LEU A 372 13.64 6.14 4.29
C LEU A 372 14.69 6.27 3.19
N LYS A 373 14.93 5.20 2.42
CA LYS A 373 16.10 5.14 1.52
C LYS A 373 15.79 4.70 0.09
N GLY A 374 14.61 4.13 -0.18
CA GLY A 374 14.26 3.60 -1.50
C GLY A 374 14.39 4.63 -2.62
N ASN A 375 13.83 5.84 -2.43
CA ASN A 375 13.93 6.91 -3.43
C ASN A 375 15.37 7.38 -3.67
N ARG A 376 16.20 7.44 -2.62
CA ARG A 376 17.62 7.80 -2.75
C ARG A 376 18.41 6.72 -3.47
N VAL A 377 18.13 5.44 -3.21
CA VAL A 377 18.73 4.35 -3.97
C VAL A 377 18.37 4.47 -5.46
N LEU A 378 17.12 4.77 -5.79
CA LEU A 378 16.73 4.97 -7.19
C LEU A 378 17.49 6.14 -7.82
N SER A 379 17.45 7.33 -7.22
CA SER A 379 17.99 8.55 -7.84
C SER A 379 19.52 8.67 -7.74
N GLU A 380 20.10 8.47 -6.57
CA GLU A 380 21.51 8.75 -6.28
C GLU A 380 22.41 7.55 -6.60
N THR A 381 21.87 6.33 -6.57
CA THR A 381 22.65 5.11 -6.82
C THR A 381 22.41 4.55 -8.22
N LEU A 382 21.15 4.31 -8.59
CA LEU A 382 20.81 3.67 -9.87
C LEU A 382 20.64 4.67 -11.02
N GLY A 383 20.47 5.96 -10.72
CA GLY A 383 20.21 6.99 -11.74
C GLY A 383 18.80 6.92 -12.35
N LEU A 384 17.84 6.34 -11.62
CA LEU A 384 16.44 6.21 -12.00
C LEU A 384 15.58 7.30 -11.35
N ASP A 385 14.60 7.82 -12.09
CA ASP A 385 13.66 8.81 -11.56
C ASP A 385 12.68 8.16 -10.57
N PRO A 386 12.66 8.56 -9.28
CA PRO A 386 11.71 8.02 -8.30
C PRO A 386 10.25 8.36 -8.60
N HIS A 387 9.94 9.30 -9.51
CA HIS A 387 8.56 9.55 -9.94
C HIS A 387 8.11 8.51 -11.00
N VAL A 388 9.04 7.84 -11.67
CA VAL A 388 8.74 6.81 -12.66
C VAL A 388 8.89 5.41 -12.06
N PHE A 389 9.91 5.20 -11.23
CA PHE A 389 10.23 3.90 -10.66
C PHE A 389 10.01 3.87 -9.15
N LYS A 390 9.82 2.66 -8.61
CA LYS A 390 9.77 2.38 -7.18
C LYS A 390 10.56 1.11 -6.88
N LEU A 391 11.32 1.12 -5.78
CA LEU A 391 11.96 -0.06 -5.21
C LEU A 391 10.98 -0.70 -4.22
N VAL A 392 10.70 -1.99 -4.42
CA VAL A 392 9.71 -2.75 -3.63
C VAL A 392 10.27 -4.13 -3.28
N CYS A 393 9.66 -4.81 -2.30
CA CYS A 393 9.80 -6.28 -2.25
C CYS A 393 9.33 -6.88 -3.57
N ILE A 394 9.86 -8.03 -3.97
CA ILE A 394 9.47 -8.64 -5.24
C ILE A 394 7.95 -8.86 -5.29
N PRO A 395 7.24 -8.33 -6.31
CA PRO A 395 5.82 -8.59 -6.48
C PRO A 395 5.52 -10.09 -6.63
N PRO A 396 4.42 -10.60 -6.04
CA PRO A 396 4.10 -12.02 -6.10
C PRO A 396 4.10 -12.60 -7.53
N ASP A 397 3.61 -11.85 -8.52
CA ASP A 397 3.51 -12.26 -9.93
C ASP A 397 4.87 -12.29 -10.63
N LEU A 398 5.78 -11.37 -10.30
CA LEU A 398 7.15 -11.38 -10.79
C LEU A 398 7.92 -12.55 -10.20
N HIS A 399 7.75 -12.80 -8.89
CA HIS A 399 8.36 -13.93 -8.24
C HIS A 399 7.99 -15.24 -8.93
N LEU A 400 6.72 -15.41 -9.29
CA LEU A 400 6.24 -16.56 -10.06
C LEU A 400 6.90 -16.65 -11.45
N ARG A 401 6.75 -15.60 -12.28
CA ARG A 401 7.16 -15.63 -13.70
C ARG A 401 8.68 -15.73 -13.90
N ILE A 402 9.45 -15.05 -13.05
CA ILE A 402 10.92 -15.08 -13.09
C ILE A 402 11.43 -16.33 -12.37
N GLY A 403 10.89 -16.63 -11.18
CA GLY A 403 11.34 -17.73 -10.35
C GLY A 403 11.12 -19.11 -10.96
N GLN A 404 10.09 -19.29 -11.80
CA GLN A 404 9.93 -20.53 -12.58
C GLN A 404 11.14 -20.83 -13.46
N LYS A 405 11.78 -19.81 -14.04
CA LYS A 405 12.98 -19.98 -14.89
C LYS A 405 14.24 -20.19 -14.05
N LEU A 406 14.30 -19.58 -12.87
CA LEU A 406 15.46 -19.60 -11.97
C LEU A 406 15.42 -20.74 -10.95
N GLY A 407 14.35 -21.53 -10.91
CA GLY A 407 14.19 -22.64 -9.97
C GLY A 407 13.90 -22.18 -8.53
N TRP A 408 13.28 -21.01 -8.34
CA TRP A 408 12.80 -20.60 -7.03
C TRP A 408 11.63 -21.48 -6.58
N GLY A 409 11.36 -21.52 -5.28
CA GLY A 409 10.28 -22.32 -4.72
C GLY A 409 10.66 -23.75 -4.37
N GLN A 410 11.94 -24.12 -4.51
CA GLN A 410 12.43 -25.49 -4.29
C GLN A 410 13.02 -25.70 -2.89
N GLN A 411 13.24 -24.63 -2.15
CA GLN A 411 13.85 -24.66 -0.82
C GLN A 411 12.81 -24.43 0.29
N LYS A 412 13.16 -24.79 1.52
CA LYS A 412 12.32 -24.65 2.73
C LYS A 412 12.41 -23.24 3.31
N ILE A 413 12.23 -22.24 2.46
CA ILE A 413 12.35 -20.82 2.82
C ILE A 413 11.22 -20.01 2.20
N TRP A 414 10.69 -19.07 2.96
CA TRP A 414 9.73 -18.09 2.45
C TRP A 414 10.44 -16.86 1.90
N THR A 415 9.80 -16.18 0.97
CA THR A 415 10.19 -14.87 0.45
C THR A 415 9.11 -13.86 0.79
N HIS A 416 9.49 -12.70 1.36
CA HIS A 416 8.60 -11.56 1.47
C HIS A 416 8.20 -11.05 0.09
N PHE A 417 6.91 -10.94 -0.18
CA PHE A 417 6.40 -10.35 -1.42
C PHE A 417 5.93 -8.92 -1.21
N ASP A 418 5.84 -8.15 -2.28
CA ASP A 418 5.18 -6.85 -2.21
C ASP A 418 3.74 -6.95 -1.71
N GLY A 419 3.32 -5.98 -0.90
CA GLY A 419 1.93 -5.84 -0.48
C GLY A 419 1.47 -6.57 0.79
N TYR A 420 0.18 -6.44 1.04
CA TYR A 420 -0.54 -6.93 2.22
C TYR A 420 -1.90 -7.50 1.82
N MET A 421 -2.35 -8.49 2.57
CA MET A 421 -3.75 -8.88 2.66
C MET A 421 -4.43 -8.07 3.76
N ILE A 422 -5.58 -7.48 3.45
CA ILE A 422 -6.42 -6.71 4.37
C ILE A 422 -7.50 -7.63 4.93
N MET A 423 -7.57 -7.72 6.25
CA MET A 423 -8.56 -8.52 6.97
C MET A 423 -9.84 -7.70 7.22
N ALA A 424 -10.95 -8.37 7.59
CA ALA A 424 -12.23 -7.69 7.86
C ALA A 424 -12.16 -6.71 9.04
N ASP A 425 -11.30 -6.98 10.03
CA ASP A 425 -11.01 -6.07 11.15
C ASP A 425 -10.05 -4.92 10.76
N SER A 426 -9.80 -4.73 9.46
CA SER A 426 -8.82 -3.78 8.91
C SER A 426 -7.35 -4.06 9.31
N SER A 427 -7.08 -5.17 10.00
CA SER A 427 -5.71 -5.60 10.25
C SER A 427 -5.05 -6.07 8.95
N ARG A 428 -3.71 -6.10 8.96
CA ARG A 428 -2.91 -6.37 7.77
C ARG A 428 -2.05 -7.60 7.97
N ARG A 429 -1.98 -8.43 6.94
CA ARG A 429 -1.03 -9.54 6.86
C ARG A 429 -0.04 -9.29 5.73
N ALA A 430 1.24 -9.32 6.06
CA ALA A 430 2.30 -9.19 5.06
C ALA A 430 2.29 -10.40 4.13
N LEU A 431 2.48 -10.18 2.82
CA LEU A 431 2.51 -11.28 1.86
C LEU A 431 3.86 -12.00 1.87
N ALA A 432 3.80 -13.33 1.79
CA ALA A 432 4.96 -14.19 1.60
C ALA A 432 4.58 -15.45 0.82
N GLY A 433 5.57 -16.20 0.35
CA GLY A 433 5.40 -17.49 -0.32
C GLY A 433 6.73 -18.08 -0.76
N GLY A 434 6.73 -19.11 -1.60
CA GLY A 434 7.97 -19.69 -2.13
C GLY A 434 8.57 -20.85 -1.33
N ASP A 435 7.92 -21.35 -0.27
CA ASP A 435 8.45 -22.51 0.46
C ASP A 435 7.92 -23.81 -0.12
N VAL A 436 8.83 -24.71 -0.49
CA VAL A 436 8.52 -26.00 -1.14
C VAL A 436 7.50 -26.85 -0.36
N ARG A 437 7.45 -26.71 0.98
CA ARG A 437 6.54 -27.48 1.84
C ARG A 437 5.08 -27.07 1.70
N TYR A 438 4.83 -25.87 1.18
CA TYR A 438 3.49 -25.25 1.14
C TYR A 438 3.02 -24.95 -0.28
N GLY A 439 3.68 -25.52 -1.30
CA GLY A 439 3.35 -25.30 -2.72
C GLY A 439 4.46 -24.63 -3.53
N GLY A 440 5.58 -24.30 -2.91
CA GLY A 440 6.77 -23.77 -3.57
C GLY A 440 6.49 -22.47 -4.28
N ILE A 441 6.84 -22.39 -5.56
CA ILE A 441 6.77 -21.16 -6.37
C ILE A 441 5.34 -20.58 -6.52
N TYR A 442 4.32 -21.42 -6.32
CA TYR A 442 2.91 -21.05 -6.45
C TYR A 442 2.27 -20.61 -5.13
N ASP A 443 2.92 -20.85 -4.00
CA ASP A 443 2.41 -20.53 -2.66
C ASP A 443 2.27 -19.00 -2.46
N LEU A 444 1.22 -18.61 -1.73
CA LEU A 444 0.95 -17.26 -1.28
C LEU A 444 0.22 -17.34 0.07
N LEU A 445 0.77 -16.69 1.08
CA LEU A 445 0.20 -16.66 2.43
C LEU A 445 0.36 -15.28 3.10
N GLY A 446 -0.41 -15.07 4.17
CA GLY A 446 -0.35 -13.88 5.00
C GLY A 446 0.38 -14.12 6.32
N LEU A 447 1.38 -13.30 6.63
CA LEU A 447 2.13 -13.31 7.88
C LEU A 447 1.80 -12.10 8.75
N SER A 448 2.10 -12.18 10.06
CA SER A 448 2.15 -10.96 10.89
C SER A 448 3.17 -9.96 10.32
N THR A 449 2.86 -8.67 10.36
CA THR A 449 3.77 -7.62 9.88
C THR A 449 5.07 -7.54 10.67
N ASN A 450 5.06 -8.06 11.90
CA ASN A 450 6.21 -8.12 12.81
C ASN A 450 6.91 -9.49 12.83
N TYR A 451 6.56 -10.42 11.93
CA TYR A 451 7.21 -11.73 11.85
C TYR A 451 8.62 -11.62 11.23
N ASP A 452 9.65 -11.98 11.98
CA ASP A 452 11.07 -11.79 11.66
C ASP A 452 11.89 -13.08 11.85
N SER A 453 11.51 -14.13 11.14
CA SER A 453 12.17 -15.45 11.24
C SER A 453 13.42 -15.58 10.36
N GLU A 454 14.31 -16.51 10.72
CA GLU A 454 15.41 -16.95 9.85
C GLU A 454 14.93 -17.68 8.60
N ARG A 455 13.68 -18.18 8.62
CA ARG A 455 13.06 -18.94 7.51
C ARG A 455 12.36 -18.08 6.47
N ILE A 456 12.54 -16.77 6.53
CA ILE A 456 12.00 -15.84 5.52
C ILE A 456 13.09 -14.88 5.06
N ILE A 457 13.20 -14.70 3.75
CA ILE A 457 14.15 -13.79 3.11
C ILE A 457 13.43 -12.62 2.43
N THR A 458 14.17 -11.53 2.24
CA THR A 458 13.74 -10.41 1.40
C THR A 458 14.50 -10.41 0.07
N ARG A 459 13.73 -10.28 -1.00
CA ARG A 459 14.19 -10.06 -2.38
C ARG A 459 13.52 -8.80 -2.91
N PHE A 460 14.30 -7.89 -3.51
CA PHE A 460 13.81 -6.61 -4.01
C PHE A 460 13.66 -6.59 -5.53
N ALA A 461 12.81 -5.69 -6.00
CA ALA A 461 12.62 -5.37 -7.41
C ALA A 461 12.46 -3.86 -7.60
N VAL A 462 13.02 -3.33 -8.68
CA VAL A 462 12.72 -2.00 -9.19
C VAL A 462 11.68 -2.13 -10.28
N VAL A 463 10.58 -1.41 -10.12
CA VAL A 463 9.42 -1.48 -10.98
C VAL A 463 8.92 -0.11 -11.37
N GLN A 464 8.25 0.01 -12.52
CA GLN A 464 7.56 1.26 -12.88
C GLN A 464 6.36 1.50 -11.95
N ARG A 465 6.19 2.71 -11.41
CA ARG A 465 5.01 3.07 -10.58
C ARG A 465 3.69 2.78 -11.27
N ARG A 466 3.63 2.91 -12.60
CA ARG A 466 2.44 2.59 -13.40
C ARG A 466 2.00 1.12 -13.28
N ARG A 467 2.86 0.20 -12.85
CA ARG A 467 2.43 -1.18 -12.54
C ARG A 467 1.60 -1.27 -11.27
N LEU A 468 1.84 -0.35 -10.33
CA LEU A 468 1.27 -0.38 -8.99
C LEU A 468 -0.12 0.25 -8.98
N THR A 469 -0.54 0.87 -10.09
CA THR A 469 -1.88 1.44 -10.21
C THR A 469 -2.88 0.44 -10.80
N SER A 470 -4.11 0.46 -10.31
CA SER A 470 -5.26 -0.25 -10.89
C SER A 470 -6.14 0.68 -11.73
N TRP A 471 -5.85 1.98 -11.77
CA TRP A 471 -6.59 3.01 -12.49
C TRP A 471 -5.64 3.91 -13.30
N ASN A 472 -6.07 4.36 -14.49
CA ASN A 472 -5.30 5.25 -15.38
C ASN A 472 -5.87 6.66 -15.36
#